data_AF-B2A6Q6-F1
#
_entry.id   AF-B2A6Q6-F1
#
_cell.length_a   1.000
_cell.length_b   1.000
_cell.length_c   1.000
_cell.angle_alpha   90.00
_cell.angle_beta   90.00
_cell.angle_gamma   90.00
#
_symmetry.space_group_name_H-M   'P 1'
#
loop_
_entity.id
_entity.type
_entity.pdbx_description
1 polymer ?
#
loop_
_entity_poly.entity_id
_entity_poly.type
_entity_poly.pdbx_seq_one_letter_code
_entity_poly.pdbx_strand_id
1 'polypeptide(L)'
;MLLKLKEVEKTLEDTLAKLRQTGKISEQIESELNYVLDFAMANLITENAEEGFKIRPELINEYPEGVHYLQDPFPDYLKEMKQILNVDQPDSQNVLYFGTEILQRLKSFSKVSSPSTF
;
A
#
# COMPACT_ATOMS: atom_id res chain seq x y z
N MET A 1 -9.06 11.89 3.70
CA MET A 1 -8.13 10.89 3.16
C MET A 1 -7.09 10.45 4.18
N LEU A 2 -6.31 11.36 4.80
CA LEU A 2 -5.26 11.01 5.79
C LEU A 2 -5.73 10.18 7.00
N LEU A 3 -6.92 10.43 7.54
CA LEU A 3 -7.47 9.61 8.63
C LEU A 3 -7.66 8.14 8.21
N LYS A 4 -8.17 7.91 7.01
CA LYS A 4 -8.36 6.56 6.45
C LYS A 4 -7.02 5.91 6.08
N LEU A 5 -6.05 6.72 5.66
CA LEU A 5 -4.68 6.24 5.43
C LEU A 5 -4.05 5.66 6.72
N LYS A 6 -4.25 6.30 7.88
CA LYS A 6 -3.77 5.77 9.17
C LYS A 6 -4.41 4.43 9.54
N GLU A 7 -5.70 4.28 9.26
CA GLU A 7 -6.41 3.00 9.45
C GLU A 7 -5.83 1.90 8.56
N VAL A 8 -5.57 2.23 7.29
CA VAL A 8 -5.00 1.30 6.29
C VAL A 8 -3.57 0.92 6.65
N GLU A 9 -2.74 1.87 7.09
CA GLU A 9 -1.38 1.60 7.61
C GLU A 9 -1.42 0.60 8.75
N LYS A 10 -2.30 0.83 9.73
CA LYS A 10 -2.43 -0.03 10.90
C LYS A 10 -2.92 -1.43 10.51
N THR A 11 -3.91 -1.49 9.62
CA THR A 11 -4.44 -2.77 9.11
C THR A 11 -3.30 -3.56 8.46
N LEU A 12 -2.55 -2.94 7.54
CA LEU A 12 -1.43 -3.60 6.88
C LEU A 12 -0.35 -4.05 7.88
N GLU A 13 0.01 -3.21 8.85
CA GLU A 13 0.99 -3.55 9.88
C GLU A 13 0.57 -4.77 10.71
N ASP A 14 -0.66 -4.77 11.20
CA ASP A 14 -1.22 -5.86 11.99
C ASP A 14 -1.33 -7.15 11.17
N THR A 15 -1.78 -7.06 9.92
CA THR A 15 -1.89 -8.19 9.00
C THR A 15 -0.53 -8.81 8.67
N LEU A 16 0.50 -7.98 8.41
CA LEU A 16 1.86 -8.47 8.19
C LEU A 16 2.46 -9.10 9.45
N ALA A 17 2.16 -8.56 10.64
CA ALA A 17 2.58 -9.18 11.90
C ALA A 17 1.94 -10.56 12.08
N LYS A 18 0.64 -10.71 11.81
CA LYS A 18 -0.05 -12.02 11.82
C LYS A 18 0.56 -12.99 10.80
N LEU A 19 0.87 -12.52 9.60
CA LEU A 19 1.49 -13.34 8.56
C LEU A 19 2.88 -13.81 8.97
N ARG A 20 3.71 -12.97 9.61
CA ARG A 20 5.03 -13.38 10.14
C ARG A 20 4.90 -14.45 11.23
N GLN A 21 3.88 -14.37 12.07
CA GLN A 21 3.66 -15.33 13.15
C GLN A 21 3.15 -16.68 12.65
N THR A 22 2.21 -16.66 11.69
CA THR A 22 1.54 -17.87 11.20
C THR A 22 2.27 -18.53 10.03
N GLY A 23 3.03 -17.76 9.26
CA GLY A 23 3.69 -18.17 8.02
C GLY A 23 2.73 -18.52 6.88
N LYS A 24 1.41 -18.37 7.08
CA LYS A 24 0.37 -18.80 6.17
C LYS A 24 -0.58 -17.65 5.86
N ILE A 25 -1.02 -17.57 4.61
CA ILE A 25 -2.04 -16.62 4.19
C ILE A 25 -3.38 -17.30 4.42
N SER A 26 -4.11 -16.85 5.43
CA SER A 26 -5.51 -17.23 5.67
C SER A 26 -6.46 -16.33 4.88
N GLU A 27 -7.71 -16.74 4.72
CA GLU A 27 -8.76 -15.91 4.09
C GLU A 27 -8.88 -14.53 4.74
N GLN A 28 -8.72 -14.45 6.07
CA GLN A 28 -8.71 -13.16 6.78
C GLN A 28 -7.51 -12.29 6.37
N ILE A 29 -6.31 -12.86 6.33
CA ILE A 29 -5.09 -12.13 5.93
C ILE A 29 -5.24 -11.65 4.48
N GLU A 30 -5.71 -12.52 3.59
CA GLU A 30 -5.93 -12.18 2.18
C GLU A 30 -6.97 -11.05 2.04
N SER A 31 -8.10 -11.13 2.75
CA SER A 31 -9.12 -10.07 2.74
C SER A 31 -8.59 -8.73 3.28
N GLU A 32 -7.80 -8.75 4.35
CA GLU A 32 -7.18 -7.54 4.93
C GLU A 32 -6.16 -6.92 3.95
N LEU A 33 -5.36 -7.74 3.27
CA LEU A 33 -4.40 -7.28 2.26
C LEU A 33 -5.10 -6.71 1.02
N ASN A 34 -6.13 -7.38 0.51
CA ASN A 34 -6.91 -6.89 -0.63
C ASN A 34 -7.59 -5.55 -0.30
N TYR A 35 -8.14 -5.39 0.92
CA TYR A 35 -8.67 -4.10 1.38
C TYR A 35 -7.63 -2.97 1.30
N VAL A 36 -6.41 -3.22 1.78
CA VAL A 36 -5.31 -2.24 1.75
C VAL A 36 -4.93 -1.89 0.31
N LEU A 37 -4.79 -2.89 -0.56
CA LEU A 37 -4.43 -2.71 -1.96
C LEU A 37 -5.49 -1.93 -2.73
N ASP A 38 -6.76 -2.29 -2.57
CA ASP A 38 -7.86 -1.61 -3.24
C ASP A 38 -7.98 -0.15 -2.76
N PHE A 39 -7.75 0.12 -1.48
CA PHE A 39 -7.64 1.51 -1.00
C PHE A 39 -6.50 2.26 -1.69
N ALA A 40 -5.29 1.69 -1.72
CA ALA A 40 -4.13 2.33 -2.31
C ALA A 40 -4.32 2.56 -3.82
N MET A 41 -4.83 1.58 -4.54
CA MET A 41 -5.15 1.68 -5.97
C MET A 41 -6.23 2.71 -6.26
N ALA A 42 -7.27 2.79 -5.44
CA ALA A 42 -8.36 3.74 -5.65
C ALA A 42 -8.04 5.17 -5.23
N ASN A 43 -7.13 5.37 -4.27
CA ASN A 43 -6.91 6.69 -3.65
C ASN A 43 -5.51 7.27 -3.87
N LEU A 44 -4.51 6.46 -4.23
CA LEU A 44 -3.12 6.92 -4.34
C LEU A 44 -2.60 6.91 -5.77
N ILE A 45 -2.99 5.91 -6.55
CA ILE A 45 -2.59 5.78 -7.94
C ILE A 45 -3.78 5.85 -8.89
N THR A 46 -3.50 6.14 -10.15
CA THR A 46 -4.41 6.08 -11.28
C THR A 46 -3.76 5.27 -12.38
N GLU A 47 -4.55 4.49 -13.11
CA GLU A 47 -4.08 3.78 -14.29
C GLU A 47 -4.11 4.73 -15.49
N ASN A 48 -2.99 4.84 -16.20
CA ASN A 48 -2.87 5.52 -17.48
C ASN A 48 -2.60 4.46 -18.55
N ALA A 49 -3.42 4.45 -19.60
CA ALA A 49 -3.34 3.44 -20.66
C ALA A 49 -2.00 3.44 -21.42
N GLU A 50 -1.29 4.57 -21.48
CA GLU A 50 -0.03 4.72 -22.21
C GLU A 50 1.20 4.52 -21.31
N GLU A 51 1.09 4.88 -20.03
CA GLU A 51 2.25 5.02 -19.13
C GLU A 51 2.16 4.12 -17.87
N GLY A 52 1.11 3.32 -17.73
CA GLY A 52 0.91 2.43 -16.59
C GLY A 52 0.37 3.15 -15.34
N PHE A 53 0.71 2.65 -14.15
CA PHE A 53 0.23 3.23 -12.90
C PHE A 53 1.02 4.50 -12.54
N LYS A 54 0.32 5.62 -12.35
CA LYS A 54 0.88 6.89 -11.90
C LYS A 54 0.24 7.38 -10.62
N ILE A 55 0.91 8.27 -9.91
CA ILE A 55 0.31 8.94 -8.75
C ILE A 55 -0.82 9.87 -9.20
N ARG A 56 -1.90 9.88 -8.41
CA ARG A 56 -3.03 10.77 -8.64
C ARG A 56 -2.59 12.23 -8.64
N PRO A 57 -2.89 13.01 -9.70
CA PRO A 57 -2.50 14.42 -9.79
C PRO A 57 -2.98 15.27 -8.61
N GLU A 58 -4.13 14.94 -8.03
CA GLU A 58 -4.68 15.61 -6.86
C GLU A 58 -3.73 15.52 -5.66
N LEU A 59 -3.08 14.37 -5.46
CA LEU A 59 -2.11 14.20 -4.38
C LEU A 59 -0.84 15.00 -4.61
N ILE A 60 -0.39 15.12 -5.86
CA ILE A 60 0.78 15.95 -6.22
C ILE A 60 0.54 17.40 -5.79
N ASN A 61 -0.67 17.91 -6.00
CA ASN A 61 -1.03 19.28 -5.64
C ASN A 61 -1.25 19.46 -4.13
N GLU A 62 -1.90 18.49 -3.47
CA GLU A 62 -2.23 18.58 -2.04
C GLU A 62 -1.03 18.26 -1.12
N TYR A 63 -0.14 17.37 -1.54
CA TYR A 63 0.96 16.83 -0.74
C TYR A 63 2.27 16.72 -1.54
N PRO A 64 2.79 17.83 -2.11
CA PRO A 64 3.93 17.79 -3.03
C PRO A 64 5.18 17.14 -2.42
N GLU A 65 5.46 17.38 -1.14
CA GLU A 65 6.60 16.76 -0.43
C GLU A 65 6.37 15.28 -0.11
N GLY A 66 5.13 14.91 0.23
CA GLY A 66 4.78 13.54 0.57
C GLY A 66 4.81 12.62 -0.66
N VAL A 67 4.36 13.11 -1.81
CA VAL A 67 4.18 12.29 -3.01
C VAL A 67 5.47 11.65 -3.50
N HIS A 68 6.63 12.24 -3.23
CA HIS A 68 7.92 11.63 -3.57
C HIS A 68 8.08 10.21 -3.00
N TYR A 69 7.48 9.90 -1.84
CA TYR A 69 7.52 8.57 -1.26
C TYR A 69 6.61 7.54 -1.95
N LEU A 70 5.61 8.01 -2.71
CA LEU A 70 4.68 7.17 -3.44
C LEU A 70 5.04 7.06 -4.93
N GLN A 71 6.07 7.75 -5.41
CA GLN A 71 6.63 7.54 -6.74
C GLN A 71 7.31 6.18 -6.85
N ASP A 72 7.87 5.89 -8.03
CA ASP A 72 8.55 4.62 -8.29
C ASP A 72 9.57 4.27 -7.19
N PRO A 73 9.56 3.03 -6.70
CA PRO A 73 8.86 1.84 -7.22
C PRO A 73 7.48 1.52 -6.57
N PHE A 74 6.82 2.46 -5.88
CA PHE A 74 5.61 2.17 -5.12
C PHE A 74 4.42 1.62 -5.94
N PRO A 75 4.07 2.18 -7.13
CA PRO A 75 2.99 1.63 -7.94
C PRO A 75 3.24 0.18 -8.38
N ASP A 76 4.51 -0.15 -8.66
CA ASP A 76 4.91 -1.52 -9.01
C ASP A 76 4.74 -2.47 -7.83
N TYR A 77 5.09 -2.06 -6.61
CA TYR A 77 4.86 -2.89 -5.43
C TYR A 77 3.37 -3.23 -5.21
N LEU A 78 2.46 -2.28 -5.44
CA LEU A 78 1.03 -2.54 -5.36
C LEU A 78 0.58 -3.55 -6.42
N LYS A 79 1.12 -3.45 -7.64
CA LYS A 79 0.81 -4.36 -8.74
C LYS A 79 1.34 -5.76 -8.46
N GLU A 80 2.61 -5.90 -8.08
CA GLU A 80 3.25 -7.17 -7.75
C GLU A 80 2.51 -7.86 -6.60
N MET A 81 2.18 -7.12 -5.54
CA MET A 81 1.41 -7.64 -4.41
C MET A 81 0.04 -8.17 -4.84
N LYS A 82 -0.68 -7.43 -5.70
CA LYS A 82 -1.99 -7.86 -6.21
C LYS A 82 -1.88 -9.10 -7.10
N GLN A 83 -0.82 -9.19 -7.90
CA GLN A 83 -0.55 -10.38 -8.72
C GLN A 83 -0.25 -11.61 -7.85
N ILE A 84 0.54 -11.46 -6.79
CA ILE A 84 0.85 -12.55 -5.86
C ILE A 84 -0.43 -13.04 -5.17
N LEU A 85 -1.32 -12.15 -4.72
CA LEU A 85 -2.56 -12.55 -4.05
C LEU A 85 -3.58 -13.22 -4.97
N ASN A 86 -3.50 -13.01 -6.29
CA ASN A 86 -4.42 -13.59 -7.26
C ASN A 86 -4.06 -15.03 -7.71
N VAL A 87 -3.01 -15.64 -7.15
CA VAL A 87 -2.65 -17.02 -7.44
C VAL A 87 -3.23 -17.98 -6.40
N ASP A 88 -3.47 -19.25 -6.76
CA ASP A 88 -4.07 -20.26 -5.87
C ASP A 88 -3.31 -20.47 -4.55
N GLN A 89 -1.98 -20.29 -4.56
CA GLN A 89 -1.12 -20.43 -3.39
C GLN A 89 -0.12 -19.27 -3.33
N PRO A 90 -0.49 -18.12 -2.76
CA PRO A 90 0.39 -16.97 -2.66
C PRO A 90 1.60 -17.26 -1.76
N ASP A 91 2.79 -16.84 -2.20
CA ASP A 91 4.02 -16.98 -1.42
C ASP A 91 4.04 -15.97 -0.27
N SER A 92 3.99 -16.47 0.97
CA SER A 92 3.99 -15.63 2.17
C SER A 92 5.25 -14.77 2.32
N GLN A 93 6.41 -15.20 1.83
CA GLN A 93 7.64 -14.41 1.87
C GLN A 93 7.56 -13.22 0.92
N ASN A 94 7.06 -13.42 -0.29
CA ASN A 94 6.88 -12.32 -1.25
C ASN A 94 5.82 -11.33 -0.75
N VAL A 95 4.72 -11.83 -0.18
CA VAL A 95 3.70 -10.99 0.46
C VAL A 95 4.28 -10.18 1.62
N LEU A 96 5.13 -10.78 2.45
CA LEU A 96 5.82 -10.06 3.52
C LEU A 96 6.78 -8.99 2.99
N TYR A 97 7.52 -9.29 1.93
CA TYR A 97 8.44 -8.36 1.29
C TYR A 97 7.69 -7.14 0.73
N PHE A 98 6.79 -7.35 -0.24
CA PHE A 98 6.07 -6.25 -0.88
C PHE A 98 5.15 -5.50 0.09
N GLY A 99 4.47 -6.23 0.99
CA GLY A 99 3.66 -5.60 2.02
C GLY A 99 4.48 -4.69 2.95
N THR A 100 5.70 -5.10 3.31
CA THR A 100 6.58 -4.25 4.13
C THR A 100 7.02 -2.99 3.39
N GLU A 101 7.40 -3.11 2.11
CA GLU A 101 7.76 -1.96 1.28
C GLU A 101 6.58 -0.98 1.14
N ILE A 102 5.37 -1.48 0.82
CA ILE A 102 4.15 -0.67 0.75
C ILE A 102 3.93 0.05 2.09
N LEU A 103 3.99 -0.65 3.22
CA LEU A 103 3.78 -0.07 4.55
C LEU A 103 4.78 1.06 4.83
N GLN A 104 6.06 0.88 4.51
CA GLN A 104 7.07 1.91 4.73
C GLN A 104 6.79 3.17 3.90
N ARG A 105 6.38 3.02 2.64
CA ARG A 105 6.02 4.16 1.78
C ARG A 105 4.78 4.88 2.27
N LEU A 106 3.73 4.15 2.66
CA LEU A 106 2.51 4.74 3.23
C LEU A 106 2.83 5.52 4.52
N LYS A 107 3.59 4.93 5.45
CA LYS A 107 4.01 5.61 6.69
C LYS A 107 4.81 6.87 6.41
N SER A 108 5.73 6.83 5.43
CA SER A 108 6.55 7.99 5.04
C SER A 108 5.70 9.10 4.44
N PHE A 109 4.82 8.75 3.50
CA PHE A 109 3.84 9.66 2.91
C PHE A 109 2.97 10.31 3.99
N SER A 110 2.36 9.51 4.86
CA SER A 110 1.47 10.03 5.90
C SER A 110 2.19 10.90 6.92
N LYS A 111 3.43 10.56 7.30
CA LYS A 111 4.21 11.34 8.26
C LYS A 111 4.46 12.76 7.74
N VAL A 112 4.78 12.88 6.45
CA VAL A 112 5.08 14.18 5.81
C VAL A 112 3.80 14.91 5.40
N SER A 113 2.73 14.18 5.08
CA SER A 113 1.45 14.73 4.64
C SER A 113 0.50 15.08 5.78
N SER A 114 0.75 14.58 7.00
CA SER A 114 0.00 14.98 8.17
C SER A 114 0.34 16.43 8.50
N PRO A 115 -0.65 17.32 8.71
CA PRO A 115 -0.36 18.66 9.19
C PRO A 115 0.45 18.49 10.46
N SER A 116 1.69 18.99 10.44
CA SER A 116 2.52 19.05 11.62
C SER A 116 1.67 19.71 12.68
N THR A 117 1.34 19.00 13.75
CA THR A 117 0.86 19.62 14.98
C THR A 117 1.95 20.61 15.39
N PHE A 118 1.73 21.87 15.02
CA PHE A 118 2.42 23.03 15.58
C PHE A 118 2.03 23.19 17.05
#